data_AF-A0A947XY76-F1
#
_entry.id   AF-A0A947XY76-F1
#
_cell.length_a   1.000
_cell.length_b   1.000
_cell.length_c   1.000
_cell.angle_alpha   90.00
_cell.angle_beta   90.00
_cell.angle_gamma   90.00
#
_symmetry.space_group_name_H-M   'P 1'
#
loop_
_entity.id
_entity.type
_entity.pdbx_description
1 polymer ?
#
loop_
_entity_poly.entity_id
_entity_poly.type
_entity_poly.pdbx_seq_one_letter_code
_entity_poly.pdbx_strand_id
1 'polypeptide(L)'
;MLDQLVLFVASLAANFFSALSGGGAGLIQFPMLIFLGLPFGVALATHKVASVALGLGATLRHLKESHLERRFSLIILGAGLPGVVLGALTILQIPERIATLALGVLTLGVGLYSVFRPRLGMDHAPRNRQGAALIGGMAG
;
A
#
# COMPACT_ATOMS: atom_id res chain seq x y z
N MET A 1 12.22 26.33 3.77
CA MET A 1 10.86 26.70 4.20
C MET A 1 9.83 26.45 3.10
N LEU A 2 9.98 27.03 1.90
CA LEU A 2 9.02 26.80 0.80
C LEU A 2 8.96 25.32 0.37
N ASP A 3 10.12 24.67 0.19
CA ASP A 3 10.17 23.25 -0.20
C ASP A 3 9.47 22.34 0.82
N GLN A 4 9.67 22.60 2.11
CA GLN A 4 9.02 21.85 3.18
C GLN A 4 7.50 22.04 3.18
N LEU A 5 7.03 23.25 2.86
CA LEU A 5 5.60 23.53 2.74
C LEU A 5 4.99 22.83 1.53
N VAL A 6 5.70 22.82 0.39
CA VAL A 6 5.31 22.05 -0.80
C VAL A 6 5.25 20.56 -0.51
N LEU A 7 6.29 20.00 0.13
CA LEU A 7 6.34 18.61 0.54
C LEU A 7 5.17 18.27 1.48
N PHE A 8 4.87 19.14 2.44
CA PHE A 8 3.76 18.95 3.37
C PHE A 8 2.40 18.91 2.66
N VAL A 9 2.10 19.92 1.85
CA VAL A 9 0.81 20.01 1.13
C VAL A 9 0.66 18.86 0.14
N ALA A 10 1.71 18.53 -0.63
CA ALA A 10 1.70 17.41 -1.56
C ALA A 10 1.48 16.09 -0.82
N SER A 11 2.24 15.84 0.26
CA SER A 11 2.11 14.63 1.08
C SER A 11 0.73 14.50 1.71
N LEU A 12 0.15 15.60 2.17
CA LEU A 12 -1.20 15.64 2.73
C LEU A 12 -2.25 15.28 1.67
N ALA A 13 -2.17 15.87 0.48
CA ALA A 13 -3.07 15.57 -0.62
C ALA A 13 -2.96 14.11 -1.07
N ALA A 14 -1.73 13.59 -1.23
CA ALA A 14 -1.50 12.19 -1.59
C ALA A 14 -2.07 11.24 -0.54
N ASN A 15 -1.87 11.54 0.75
CA ASN A 15 -2.44 10.75 1.86
C ASN A 15 -3.96 10.81 1.94
N PHE A 16 -4.56 11.93 1.56
CA PHE A 16 -6.01 12.06 1.49
C PHE A 16 -6.61 11.17 0.40
N PHE A 17 -6.11 11.24 -0.84
CA PHE A 17 -6.58 10.39 -1.94
C PHE A 17 -6.31 8.90 -1.67
N SER A 18 -5.15 8.61 -1.10
CA SER A 18 -4.76 7.30 -0.59
C SER A 18 -5.80 6.70 0.37
N ALA A 19 -6.21 7.47 1.38
CA ALA A 19 -7.20 7.04 2.36
C ALA A 19 -8.58 6.82 1.72
N LEU A 20 -8.94 7.66 0.75
CA LEU A 20 -10.20 7.53 -0.01
C LEU A 20 -10.24 6.26 -0.87
N SER A 21 -9.10 5.85 -1.43
CA SER A 21 -8.99 4.66 -2.28
C SER A 21 -8.94 3.34 -1.49
N GLY A 22 -8.92 3.38 -0.16
CA GLY A 22 -8.94 2.18 0.69
C GLY A 22 -7.67 1.33 0.69
N GLY A 23 -6.52 1.90 0.27
CA GLY A 23 -5.24 1.17 0.23
C GLY A 23 -4.24 1.60 -0.86
N GLY A 24 -4.63 2.51 -1.75
CA GLY A 24 -3.78 3.05 -2.83
C GLY A 24 -2.65 3.96 -2.37
N ALA A 25 -2.42 4.07 -1.05
CA ALA A 25 -1.36 4.87 -0.43
C ALA A 25 -0.01 4.74 -1.10
N GLY A 26 0.41 3.49 -1.33
CA GLY A 26 1.70 3.19 -1.92
C GLY A 26 1.81 3.56 -3.39
N LEU A 27 0.71 3.54 -4.12
CA LEU A 27 0.73 3.76 -5.55
C LEU A 27 0.88 5.24 -5.91
N ILE A 28 0.40 6.14 -5.05
CA ILE A 28 0.44 7.59 -5.31
C ILE A 28 1.51 8.28 -4.45
N GLN A 29 1.48 8.08 -3.13
CA GLN A 29 2.35 8.85 -2.22
C GLN A 29 3.82 8.49 -2.42
N PHE A 30 4.15 7.21 -2.56
CA PHE A 30 5.55 6.79 -2.63
C PHE A 30 6.26 7.32 -3.91
N PRO A 31 5.72 7.14 -5.13
CA PRO A 31 6.30 7.76 -6.33
C PRO A 31 6.36 9.28 -6.26
N MET A 32 5.36 9.93 -5.66
CA MET A 32 5.35 11.38 -5.51
C MET A 32 6.50 11.87 -4.62
N LEU A 33 6.80 11.18 -3.51
CA LEU A 33 7.94 11.53 -2.65
C LEU A 33 9.28 11.38 -3.39
N ILE A 34 9.43 10.34 -4.22
CA ILE A 34 10.60 10.18 -5.09
C ILE A 34 10.70 11.33 -6.10
N PHE A 35 9.58 11.71 -6.75
CA PHE A 35 9.56 12.84 -7.69
C PHE A 35 9.88 14.18 -7.05
N LEU A 36 9.56 14.35 -5.77
CA LEU A 36 9.93 15.52 -4.98
C LEU A 36 11.40 15.50 -4.52
N GLY A 37 12.19 14.52 -4.98
CA GLY A 37 13.63 14.45 -4.79
C GLY A 37 14.08 13.76 -3.50
N LEU A 38 13.17 13.06 -2.79
CA LEU A 38 13.57 12.30 -1.61
C LEU A 38 14.34 11.02 -2.01
N PRO A 39 15.42 10.67 -1.30
CA PRO A 39 16.08 9.38 -1.48
C PRO A 39 15.12 8.22 -1.25
N PHE A 40 15.29 7.12 -1.98
CA PHE A 40 14.37 5.99 -1.96
C PHE A 40 14.08 5.45 -0.56
N GLY A 41 15.13 5.27 0.26
CA GLY A 41 14.99 4.79 1.64
C GLY A 41 14.17 5.73 2.52
N VAL A 42 14.36 7.05 2.37
CA VAL A 42 13.61 8.07 3.13
C VAL A 42 12.16 8.08 2.69
N ALA A 43 11.91 8.13 1.38
CA ALA A 43 10.57 8.10 0.82
C ALA A 43 9.80 6.83 1.21
N LEU A 44 10.47 5.66 1.18
CA LEU A 44 9.91 4.37 1.59
C LEU A 44 9.53 4.39 3.08
N ALA A 45 10.42 4.88 3.94
CA ALA A 45 10.16 4.99 5.36
C ALA A 45 8.98 5.93 5.66
N THR A 46 8.96 7.13 5.06
CA THR A 46 7.88 8.12 5.25
C THR A 46 6.53 7.57 4.79
N HIS A 47 6.48 6.93 3.62
CA HIS A 47 5.28 6.26 3.10
C HIS A 47 4.77 5.15 4.04
N LYS A 48 5.68 4.32 4.56
CA LYS A 48 5.30 3.18 5.42
C LYS A 48 4.78 3.63 6.77
N VAL A 49 5.40 4.64 7.40
CA VAL A 49 4.88 5.20 8.67
C VAL A 49 3.48 5.78 8.47
N ALA A 50 3.27 6.56 7.40
CA ALA A 50 1.95 7.10 7.09
C ALA A 50 0.91 6.00 6.85
N SER A 51 1.27 4.96 6.09
CA SER A 51 0.40 3.82 5.79
C SER A 51 -0.01 3.04 7.04
N VAL A 52 0.92 2.83 7.98
CA VAL A 52 0.63 2.17 9.26
C VAL A 52 -0.34 3.02 10.09
N ALA A 53 -0.10 4.33 10.19
CA ALA A 53 -0.98 5.23 10.93
C ALA A 53 -2.41 5.25 10.33
N LEU A 54 -2.53 5.32 9.00
CA LEU A 54 -3.82 5.24 8.30
C LEU A 54 -4.50 3.89 8.51
N GLY A 55 -3.75 2.78 8.41
CA GLY A 55 -4.27 1.43 8.64
C GLY A 55 -4.77 1.21 10.06
N LEU A 56 -4.06 1.74 11.06
CA LEU A 56 -4.49 1.72 12.46
C LEU A 56 -5.76 2.55 12.64
N GLY A 57 -5.82 3.78 12.11
CA GLY A 57 -7.01 4.62 12.16
C GLY A 57 -8.23 3.95 11.51
N ALA A 58 -8.05 3.36 10.33
CA ALA A 58 -9.08 2.59 9.66
C ALA A 58 -9.53 1.39 10.51
N THR A 59 -8.58 0.64 11.08
CA THR A 59 -8.89 -0.53 11.93
C THR A 59 -9.72 -0.13 13.15
N LEU A 60 -9.31 0.92 13.87
CA LEU A 60 -10.05 1.44 15.04
C LEU A 60 -11.48 1.85 14.67
N ARG A 61 -11.65 2.53 13.53
CA ARG A 61 -12.97 2.91 13.03
C ARG A 61 -13.84 1.68 12.72
N HIS A 62 -13.33 0.71 11.96
CA HIS A 62 -14.09 -0.48 11.58
C HIS A 62 -14.38 -1.41 12.76
N LEU A 63 -13.51 -1.44 13.78
CA LEU A 63 -13.78 -2.14 15.04
C LEU A 63 -14.97 -1.51 15.79
N LYS A 64 -15.08 -0.19 15.79
CA LYS A 64 -16.19 0.53 16.42
C LYS A 64 -17.50 0.37 15.63
N GLU A 65 -17.44 0.32 14.30
CA GLU A 65 -18.61 0.19 13.42
C GLU A 65 -19.03 -1.28 13.19
N SER A 66 -18.38 -2.27 13.84
CA SER A 66 -18.69 -3.72 13.79
C SER A 66 -18.67 -4.39 12.39
N HIS A 67 -18.02 -3.78 11.41
CA HIS A 67 -17.93 -4.31 10.04
C HIS A 67 -16.70 -5.21 9.79
N LEU A 68 -15.90 -5.51 10.82
CA LEU A 68 -14.64 -6.25 10.64
C LEU A 68 -14.84 -7.77 10.64
N GLU A 69 -14.60 -8.42 9.50
CA GLU A 69 -14.47 -9.88 9.41
C GLU A 69 -13.17 -10.35 10.10
N ARG A 70 -13.22 -10.58 11.42
CA ARG A 70 -12.03 -10.88 12.26
C ARG A 70 -11.21 -12.08 11.76
N ARG A 71 -11.86 -13.17 11.36
CA ARG A 71 -11.18 -14.37 10.86
C ARG A 71 -10.36 -14.07 9.59
N PHE A 72 -10.96 -13.37 8.64
CA PHE A 72 -10.30 -13.02 7.39
C PHE A 72 -9.17 -12.00 7.63
N SER A 73 -9.39 -11.05 8.54
CA SER A 73 -8.37 -10.08 8.95
C SER A 73 -7.14 -10.76 9.57
N LEU A 74 -7.33 -11.76 10.44
CA LEU A 74 -6.23 -12.54 11.02
C LEU A 74 -5.47 -13.35 9.97
N ILE A 75 -6.16 -13.89 8.96
CA ILE A 75 -5.52 -14.59 7.85
C ILE A 75 -4.64 -13.63 7.05
N ILE A 76 -5.16 -12.46 6.68
CA ILE A 76 -4.41 -11.42 5.97
C ILE A 76 -3.19 -10.99 6.77
N LEU A 77 -3.34 -10.78 8.09
CA LEU A 77 -2.23 -10.41 8.96
C LEU A 77 -1.18 -11.54 9.05
N GLY A 78 -1.62 -12.79 9.22
CA GLY A 78 -0.73 -13.94 9.34
C GLY A 78 0.10 -14.19 8.09
N ALA A 79 -0.48 -14.01 6.90
CA ALA A 79 0.25 -14.12 5.63
C ALA A 79 1.05 -12.84 5.30
N GLY A 80 0.47 -11.68 5.58
CA GLY A 80 1.01 -10.37 5.19
C GLY A 80 2.19 -9.90 6.04
N LEU A 81 2.17 -10.11 7.37
CA LEU A 81 3.27 -9.65 8.24
C LEU A 81 4.62 -10.25 7.86
N PRO A 82 4.76 -11.59 7.70
CA PRO A 82 6.02 -12.20 7.28
C PRO A 82 6.50 -11.64 5.93
N GLY A 83 5.59 -11.52 4.95
CA GLY A 83 5.91 -10.98 3.63
C GLY A 83 6.40 -9.53 3.68
N VAL A 84 5.77 -8.68 4.50
CA VAL A 84 6.20 -7.27 4.66
C VAL A 84 7.56 -7.18 5.36
N VAL A 85 7.80 -7.99 6.40
CA VAL A 85 9.10 -7.99 7.11
C VAL A 85 10.20 -8.46 6.17
N LEU A 86 10.00 -9.59 5.49
CA LEU A 86 10.98 -10.10 4.53
C LEU A 86 11.22 -9.09 3.40
N GLY A 87 10.17 -8.55 2.80
CA GLY A 87 10.28 -7.55 1.75
C GLY A 87 10.99 -6.27 2.19
N ALA A 88 10.75 -5.79 3.41
CA ALA A 88 11.42 -4.62 3.97
C ALA A 88 12.91 -4.86 4.24
N LEU A 89 13.29 -6.06 4.67
CA LEU A 89 14.69 -6.44 4.84
C LEU A 89 15.41 -6.59 3.49
N THR A 90 14.73 -7.20 2.51
CA THR A 90 15.30 -7.43 1.18
C THR A 90 15.47 -6.14 0.39
N ILE A 91 14.49 -5.24 0.40
CA ILE A 91 14.52 -4.03 -0.45
C ILE A 91 15.68 -3.09 -0.09
N LEU A 92 16.11 -3.07 1.19
CA LEU A 92 17.25 -2.28 1.64
C LEU A 92 18.59 -2.79 1.10
N GLN A 93 18.64 -4.02 0.57
CA GLN A 93 19.84 -4.58 -0.07
C GLN A 93 19.85 -4.40 -1.59
N ILE A 94 18.76 -3.89 -2.17
CA ILE A 94 18.65 -3.66 -3.61
C ILE A 94 19.20 -2.27 -3.95
N PRO A 95 20.03 -2.12 -5.01
CA PRO A 95 20.48 -0.83 -5.47
C PRO A 95 19.31 0.12 -5.76
N GLU A 96 19.39 1.35 -5.24
CA GLU A 96 18.32 2.36 -5.33
C GLU A 96 17.81 2.56 -6.75
N ARG A 97 18.70 2.61 -7.75
CA ARG A 97 18.29 2.76 -9.16
C ARG A 97 17.39 1.61 -9.63
N ILE A 98 17.69 0.38 -9.23
CA ILE A 98 16.90 -0.81 -9.60
C ILE A 98 15.56 -0.77 -8.88
N ALA A 99 15.56 -0.44 -7.59
CA ALA A 99 14.35 -0.34 -6.78
C ALA A 99 13.39 0.75 -7.31
N THR A 100 13.92 1.92 -7.69
CA THR A 100 13.15 3.02 -8.28
C THR A 100 12.58 2.66 -9.66
N LEU A 101 13.36 1.98 -10.51
CA LEU A 101 12.86 1.50 -11.79
C LEU A 101 11.76 0.45 -11.63
N ALA A 102 11.95 -0.52 -10.72
CA ALA A 102 10.95 -1.53 -10.42
C ALA A 102 9.66 -0.90 -9.88
N LEU A 103 9.78 0.07 -8.97
CA LEU A 103 8.64 0.86 -8.48
C LEU A 103 7.91 1.55 -9.64
N GLY A 104 8.63 2.23 -10.53
CA GLY A 104 8.05 2.91 -11.68
C GLY A 104 7.28 1.96 -12.60
N VAL A 105 7.88 0.81 -12.94
CA VAL A 105 7.24 -0.22 -13.78
C VAL A 105 5.99 -0.78 -13.11
N LEU A 106 6.06 -1.11 -11.82
CA LEU A 106 4.92 -1.65 -11.07
C LEU A 106 3.78 -0.64 -10.95
N THR A 107 4.08 0.62 -10.59
CA THR A 107 3.07 1.67 -10.47
C THR A 107 2.41 1.96 -11.82
N LEU A 108 3.19 2.06 -12.90
CA LEU A 108 2.63 2.24 -14.25
C LEU A 108 1.79 1.04 -14.67
N GLY A 109 2.25 -0.19 -14.41
CA GLY A 109 1.52 -1.42 -14.73
C GLY A 109 0.17 -1.50 -14.02
N VAL A 110 0.14 -1.24 -12.70
CA VAL A 110 -1.10 -1.21 -11.91
C VAL A 110 -2.00 -0.06 -12.34
N GLY A 111 -1.44 1.12 -12.62
CA GLY A 111 -2.19 2.27 -13.13
C GLY A 111 -2.88 1.95 -14.46
N LEU A 112 -2.12 1.42 -15.42
CA LEU A 112 -2.63 1.02 -16.73
C LEU A 112 -3.69 -0.07 -16.62
N TYR A 113 -3.43 -1.10 -15.81
CA TYR A 113 -4.40 -2.17 -15.54
C TYR A 113 -5.71 -1.61 -14.96
N SER A 114 -5.62 -0.64 -14.05
CA SER A 114 -6.78 -0.01 -13.41
C SER A 114 -7.60 0.81 -14.39
N VAL A 115 -6.96 1.55 -15.31
CA VAL A 115 -7.64 2.31 -16.38
C VAL A 115 -8.43 1.38 -17.30
N PHE A 116 -7.87 0.22 -17.66
CA PHE A 116 -8.56 -0.75 -18.52
C PHE A 116 -9.63 -1.57 -17.78
N ARG A 117 -9.69 -1.53 -16.45
CA ARG A 117 -10.63 -2.30 -15.63
C ARG A 117 -11.40 -1.38 -14.66
N PRO A 118 -12.24 -0.45 -15.16
CA PRO A 118 -12.91 0.57 -14.34
C PRO A 118 -13.92 0.01 -13.32
N ARG A 119 -14.32 -1.26 -13.44
CA ARG A 119 -15.22 -1.94 -12.49
C ARG A 119 -14.49 -2.78 -11.43
N LEU A 120 -13.17 -2.61 -11.27
CA LEU A 120 -12.39 -3.31 -10.24
C LEU A 120 -12.97 -3.07 -8.84
N GLY A 121 -13.30 -4.15 -8.14
CA GLY A 121 -13.76 -4.09 -6.74
C GLY A 121 -15.17 -3.53 -6.54
N MET A 122 -15.91 -3.20 -7.61
CA MET A 122 -17.29 -2.73 -7.53
C MET A 122 -18.25 -3.86 -7.15
N ASP A 123 -17.96 -5.09 -7.59
CA ASP A 123 -18.76 -6.27 -7.29
C ASP A 123 -18.15 -7.06 -6.13
N HIS A 124 -18.91 -7.20 -5.04
CA HIS A 124 -18.50 -8.03 -3.90
C HIS A 124 -18.74 -9.52 -4.19
N ALA A 125 -17.78 -10.15 -4.88
CA ALA A 125 -17.79 -11.58 -5.19
C ALA A 125 -16.66 -12.30 -4.42
N PRO A 126 -16.88 -12.73 -3.17
CA PRO A 126 -15.85 -13.42 -2.40
C PRO A 126 -15.44 -14.74 -3.06
N ARG A 127 -14.18 -14.82 -3.50
CA ARG A 127 -13.58 -16.03 -4.08
C ARG A 127 -12.42 -16.51 -3.21
N ASN A 128 -12.07 -17.80 -3.31
CA ASN A 128 -10.89 -18.40 -2.68
C ASN A 128 -10.80 -18.26 -1.15
N ARG A 129 -11.94 -18.22 -0.44
CA ARG A 129 -11.98 -18.09 1.04
C ARG A 129 -11.80 -19.41 1.81
N GLN A 130 -11.69 -20.56 1.13
CA GLN A 130 -11.65 -21.89 1.77
C GLN A 130 -10.71 -22.87 1.06
N GLY A 131 -10.27 -23.90 1.78
CA GLY A 131 -9.54 -25.05 1.24
C GLY A 131 -8.15 -24.72 0.67
N ALA A 132 -7.73 -25.50 -0.33
CA ALA A 132 -6.43 -25.35 -0.99
C ALA A 132 -6.23 -23.97 -1.64
N ALA A 133 -7.32 -23.34 -2.12
CA ALA A 133 -7.26 -22.01 -2.72
C ALA A 133 -6.89 -20.92 -1.69
N LEU A 134 -7.33 -21.06 -0.43
CA LEU A 134 -6.93 -20.15 0.64
C LEU A 134 -5.45 -20.31 0.99
N ILE A 135 -4.97 -21.56 1.06
CA ILE A 135 -3.56 -21.86 1.37
C ILE A 135 -2.65 -21.36 0.25
N GLY A 136 -3.03 -21.58 -1.01
CA GLY A 136 -2.33 -21.01 -2.16
C GLY A 136 -2.28 -19.48 -2.08
N GLY A 137 -3.42 -18.83 -1.79
CA GLY A 137 -3.45 -17.37 -1.61
C GLY A 137 -2.63 -16.84 -0.44
N MET A 138 -2.45 -17.63 0.64
CA MET A 138 -1.57 -17.27 1.76
C MET A 138 -0.08 -17.41 1.43
N ALA A 139 0.29 -18.31 0.52
CA ALA A 139 1.67 -18.55 0.13
C ALA A 139 2.22 -17.49 -0.85
N GLY A 140 1.32 -16.79 -1.57
CA GLY A 140 1.67 -15.81 -2.60
C GLY A 140 1.19 -16.24 -3.99
#